data_AF-A0A7V2IP76-F1
#
_entry.id   AF-A0A7V2IP76-F1
#
_cell.length_a   1.000
_cell.length_b   1.000
_cell.length_c   1.000
_cell.angle_alpha   90.00
_cell.angle_beta   90.00
_cell.angle_gamma   90.00
#
_symmetry.space_group_name_H-M   'P 1'
#
loop_
_entity.id
_entity.type
_entity.pdbx_description
1 polymer ?
#
loop_
_entity_poly.entity_id
_entity_poly.type
_entity_poly.pdbx_seq_one_letter_code
_entity_poly.pdbx_strand_id
1 'polypeptide(L)'
;MAVITKELAERIAHKLDAQIVPGGAHDIARVVHDGRLVAFFGIRRGSKKDAGHDHIPSQVFLNPSKARLLGQCPLSKADWIRIIREKGKLS
;
A
#
# COMPACT_ATOMS: atom_id res chain seq x y z
N MET A 1 -7.18 16.31 1.48
CA MET A 1 -6.83 14.88 1.67
C MET A 1 -5.35 14.71 1.41
N ALA A 2 -4.66 13.84 2.16
CA ALA A 2 -3.25 13.54 1.87
C ALA A 2 -3.18 12.65 0.61
N VAL A 3 -2.66 13.19 -0.47
CA VAL A 3 -2.47 12.46 -1.74
C VAL A 3 -1.34 11.46 -1.58
N ILE A 4 -1.58 10.21 -1.98
CA ILE A 4 -0.51 9.20 -2.10
C ILE A 4 0.10 9.38 -3.49
N THR A 5 1.36 9.81 -3.53
CA THR A 5 2.13 9.92 -4.77
C THR A 5 2.63 8.56 -5.21
N LYS A 6 3.08 8.45 -6.47
CA LYS A 6 3.77 7.24 -6.98
C LYS A 6 4.94 6.80 -6.07
N GLU A 7 5.78 7.73 -5.66
CA GLU A 7 6.92 7.46 -4.78
C GLU A 7 6.47 6.89 -3.43
N LEU A 8 5.39 7.43 -2.85
CA LEU A 8 4.82 6.88 -1.62
C LEU A 8 4.22 5.49 -1.86
N ALA A 9 3.56 5.26 -2.98
CA ALA A 9 3.02 3.94 -3.35
C ALA A 9 4.12 2.88 -3.46
N GLU A 10 5.24 3.21 -4.12
CA GLU A 10 6.42 2.34 -4.23
C GLU A 10 7.05 2.06 -2.87
N ARG A 11 7.19 3.08 -2.02
CA ARG A 11 7.69 2.93 -0.64
C ARG A 11 6.77 2.07 0.22
N ILE A 12 5.46 2.22 0.09
CA ILE A 12 4.47 1.39 0.78
C ILE A 12 4.65 -0.07 0.32
N ALA A 13 4.75 -0.31 -0.98
CA ALA A 13 4.93 -1.66 -1.52
C ALA A 13 6.22 -2.30 -0.99
N HIS A 14 7.34 -1.59 -1.05
CA HIS A 14 8.62 -2.06 -0.52
C HIS A 14 8.52 -2.35 0.99
N LYS A 15 7.93 -1.43 1.77
CA LYS A 15 7.82 -1.59 3.22
C LYS A 15 6.93 -2.77 3.62
N LEU A 16 5.85 -2.99 2.89
CA LEU A 16 4.95 -4.11 3.14
C LEU A 16 5.48 -5.43 2.57
N ASP A 17 6.67 -5.43 1.95
CA ASP A 17 7.26 -6.58 1.29
C ASP A 17 6.31 -7.16 0.22
N ALA A 18 5.74 -6.26 -0.57
CA ALA A 18 4.75 -6.60 -1.58
C ALA A 18 5.45 -7.26 -2.78
N GLN A 19 4.87 -8.36 -3.26
CA GLN A 19 5.24 -8.95 -4.54
C GLN A 19 4.70 -8.08 -5.66
N ILE A 20 5.59 -7.53 -6.50
CA ILE A 20 5.21 -6.72 -7.64
C ILE A 20 4.93 -7.63 -8.84
N VAL A 21 3.69 -7.62 -9.32
CA VAL A 21 3.28 -8.30 -10.54
C VAL A 21 3.22 -7.28 -11.67
N PRO A 22 4.08 -7.40 -12.69
CA PRO A 22 4.05 -6.55 -13.87
C PRO A 22 2.68 -6.57 -14.56
N GLY A 23 2.17 -5.41 -14.94
CA GLY A 23 0.97 -5.29 -15.77
C GLY A 23 1.16 -4.31 -16.93
N GLY A 24 0.06 -4.01 -17.65
CA GLY A 24 0.07 -3.05 -18.76
C GLY A 24 0.23 -1.62 -18.25
N ALA A 25 -0.88 -0.99 -17.85
CA ALA A 25 -0.89 0.39 -17.35
C ALA A 25 -0.41 0.54 -15.89
N HIS A 26 -0.48 -0.54 -15.11
CA HIS A 26 -0.17 -0.58 -13.69
C HIS A 26 0.63 -1.83 -13.34
N ASP A 27 1.56 -1.70 -12.41
CA ASP A 27 2.08 -2.82 -11.63
C ASP A 27 1.14 -3.10 -10.46
N ILE A 28 0.96 -4.37 -10.09
CA ILE A 28 0.13 -4.76 -8.95
C ILE A 28 1.03 -5.17 -7.80
N ALA A 29 1.02 -4.41 -6.72
CA ALA A 29 1.68 -4.76 -5.47
C ALA A 29 0.77 -5.69 -4.66
N ARG A 30 1.21 -6.93 -4.40
CA ARG A 30 0.48 -7.94 -3.62
C ARG A 30 1.16 -8.15 -2.27
N VAL A 31 0.48 -7.80 -1.19
CA VAL A 31 0.97 -7.98 0.17
C VAL A 31 0.50 -9.33 0.69
N VAL A 32 1.43 -10.25 0.90
CA VAL A 32 1.16 -11.61 1.40
C VAL A 32 1.67 -11.73 2.84
N HIS A 33 0.85 -12.32 3.70
CA HIS A 33 1.21 -12.68 5.07
C HIS A 33 0.76 -14.11 5.32
N ASP A 34 1.66 -14.96 5.81
CA ASP A 34 1.40 -16.38 6.07
C ASP A 34 0.74 -17.13 4.89
N GLY A 35 1.22 -16.85 3.67
CA GLY A 35 0.71 -17.47 2.44
C GLY A 35 -0.66 -16.95 1.98
N ARG A 36 -1.26 -15.98 2.68
CA ARG A 36 -2.55 -15.38 2.34
C ARG A 36 -2.36 -13.98 1.77
N LEU A 37 -3.07 -13.68 0.69
CA LEU A 37 -3.14 -12.32 0.14
C LEU A 37 -3.95 -11.44 1.11
N VAL A 38 -3.30 -10.42 1.68
CA VAL A 38 -3.90 -9.53 2.67
C VAL A 38 -4.38 -8.23 2.03
N ALA A 39 -3.54 -7.64 1.17
CA ALA A 39 -3.85 -6.40 0.48
C ALA A 39 -3.24 -6.41 -0.92
N PHE A 40 -3.84 -5.66 -1.84
CA PHE A 40 -3.26 -5.41 -3.14
C PHE A 40 -3.62 -4.02 -3.65
N PHE A 41 -2.71 -3.40 -4.39
CA PHE A 41 -2.94 -2.08 -4.96
C PHE A 41 -2.15 -1.87 -6.26
N GLY A 42 -2.66 -0.97 -7.11
CA GLY A 42 -2.06 -0.64 -8.39
C GLY A 42 -1.07 0.51 -8.30
N ILE A 43 0.11 0.35 -8.87
CA ILE A 43 1.12 1.40 -9.05
C ILE A 43 1.19 1.73 -10.53
N ARG A 44 0.70 2.92 -10.91
CA ARG A 44 0.77 3.41 -12.30
C ARG A 44 2.22 3.52 -12.78
N ARG A 45 2.50 2.99 -13.98
CA ARG A 45 3.83 3.09 -14.62
C ARG A 45 4.11 4.47 -15.22
N GLY A 46 3.08 5.14 -15.72
CA GLY A 46 3.20 6.44 -16.40
C GLY A 46 3.95 7.52 -15.61
N SER A 47 4.56 8.46 -16.33
CA SER A 47 5.40 9.54 -15.78
C SER A 47 4.61 10.62 -15.02
N LYS A 48 3.27 10.66 -15.15
CA LYS A 48 2.39 11.55 -14.38
C LYS A 48 2.31 11.08 -12.92
N LYS A 49 3.26 11.57 -12.12
CA LYS A 49 3.38 11.30 -10.68
C LYS A 49 2.14 11.70 -9.86
N ASP A 50 1.33 12.61 -10.40
CA ASP A 50 0.17 13.24 -9.74
C ASP A 50 -1.17 12.57 -10.07
N ALA A 51 -1.18 11.53 -10.91
CA ALA A 51 -2.39 10.75 -11.18
C ALA A 51 -2.73 9.90 -9.94
N GLY A 52 -3.58 10.46 -9.07
CA GLY A 52 -3.78 10.06 -7.68
C GLY A 52 -3.87 8.56 -7.41
N HIS A 53 -3.00 8.09 -6.52
CA HIS A 53 -3.12 6.79 -5.86
C HIS A 53 -4.03 6.88 -4.63
N ASP A 54 -5.10 7.68 -4.72
CA ASP A 54 -6.00 8.02 -3.60
C ASP A 54 -6.79 6.81 -3.07
N HIS A 55 -6.77 5.71 -3.81
CA HIS A 55 -7.39 4.42 -3.46
C HIS A 55 -6.48 3.51 -2.62
N ILE A 56 -5.17 3.78 -2.53
CA ILE A 56 -4.24 2.95 -1.73
C ILE A 56 -4.64 2.89 -0.25
N PRO A 57 -5.03 3.99 0.43
CA PRO A 57 -5.40 3.93 1.85
C PRO A 57 -6.47 2.88 2.15
N SER A 58 -7.54 2.83 1.36
CA SER A 58 -8.61 1.84 1.56
C SER A 58 -8.13 0.41 1.27
N GLN A 59 -7.27 0.22 0.27
CA GLN A 59 -6.71 -1.08 -0.11
C GLN A 59 -5.72 -1.65 0.91
N VAL A 60 -5.05 -0.80 1.68
CA VAL A 60 -4.20 -1.22 2.81
C VAL A 60 -4.91 -1.07 4.17
N PHE A 61 -6.22 -0.85 4.17
CA PHE A 61 -7.07 -0.73 5.37
C PHE A 61 -6.66 0.39 6.35
N LEU A 62 -6.04 1.45 5.85
CA LEU A 62 -5.63 2.63 6.60
C LEU A 62 -6.46 3.86 6.20
N ASN A 63 -6.49 4.87 7.07
CA ASN A 63 -6.97 6.20 6.64
C ASN A 63 -5.85 6.92 5.85
N PRO A 64 -6.14 7.98 5.08
CA PRO A 64 -5.14 8.65 4.25
C PRO A 64 -3.91 9.16 5.02
N SER A 65 -4.10 9.63 6.27
CA SER A 65 -3.00 10.09 7.12
C SER A 65 -2.05 8.93 7.47
N LYS A 66 -2.58 7.80 7.95
CA LYS A 66 -1.80 6.59 8.27
C LYS A 66 -1.15 5.98 7.03
N ALA A 67 -1.82 5.99 5.87
CA ALA A 67 -1.23 5.52 4.62
C ALA A 67 -0.04 6.38 4.19
N ARG A 68 -0.14 7.71 4.36
CA ARG A 68 1.00 8.62 4.15
C ARG A 68 2.14 8.31 5.12
N LEU A 69 1.87 8.10 6.41
CA LEU A 69 2.88 7.71 7.40
C LEU A 69 3.56 6.37 7.04
N LEU A 70 2.79 5.42 6.49
CA LEU A 70 3.34 4.16 5.98
C LEU A 70 4.34 4.39 4.85
N GLY A 71 4.05 5.30 3.92
CA GLY A 71 4.99 5.66 2.85
C GLY A 71 6.15 6.56 3.28
N GLN A 72 5.99 7.33 4.37
CA GLN A 72 6.99 8.34 4.81
C GLN A 72 8.03 7.85 5.82
N CYS A 73 7.79 6.74 6.52
CA CYS A 73 8.70 5.99 7.42
C CYS A 73 8.12 5.59 8.79
N PRO A 74 7.36 6.40 9.55
CA PRO A 74 7.14 6.11 10.97
C PRO A 74 6.27 4.90 11.26
N LEU A 75 5.44 4.44 10.31
CA LEU A 75 4.66 3.21 10.47
C LEU A 75 5.41 2.02 9.86
N SER A 76 5.66 0.97 10.64
CA SER A 76 6.32 -0.27 10.18
C SER A 76 5.33 -1.28 9.59
N LYS A 77 5.82 -2.33 8.91
CA LYS A 77 5.00 -3.48 8.47
C LYS A 77 4.35 -4.19 9.66
N ALA A 78 5.08 -4.36 10.77
CA ALA A 78 4.57 -4.99 11.98
C ALA A 78 3.43 -4.18 12.61
N ASP A 79 3.57 -2.85 12.66
CA ASP A 79 2.50 -1.96 13.12
C ASP A 79 1.28 -2.02 12.21
N TRP A 80 1.50 -2.07 10.89
CA TRP A 80 0.42 -2.23 9.93
C TRP A 80 -0.32 -3.56 10.16
N ILE A 81 0.38 -4.68 10.31
CA ILE A 81 -0.22 -6.01 10.60
C ILE A 81 -1.06 -5.96 11.88
N ARG A 82 -0.54 -5.35 12.95
CA ARG A 82 -1.28 -5.17 14.21
C ARG A 82 -2.57 -4.39 13.99
N ILE A 83 -2.49 -3.24 13.29
CA ILE A 83 -3.65 -2.38 13.01
C ILE A 83 -4.73 -3.12 12.21
N ILE A 84 -4.34 -3.88 11.17
CA ILE A 84 -5.33 -4.56 10.34
C ILE A 84 -5.92 -5.80 11.03
N ARG A 85 -5.17 -6.44 11.94
CA ARG A 85 -5.68 -7.52 12.80
C ARG A 85 -6.70 -6.99 13.81
N GLU A 86 -6.41 -5.87 14.48
CA GLU A 86 -7.37 -5.18 15.38
C GLU A 86 -8.65 -4.77 14.65
N LYS A 87 -8.57 -4.49 13.34
CA LYS A 87 -9.71 -4.18 12.48
C LYS A 87 -10.44 -5.41 11.92
N GLY A 88 -10.02 -6.62 12.27
CA GLY A 88 -10.59 -7.88 11.77
C GLY A 88 -10.36 -8.12 10.27
N LYS A 89 -9.34 -7.51 9.68
CA LYS A 89 -8.97 -7.70 8.26
C LYS A 89 -7.94 -8.81 8.04
N LEU A 90 -7.36 -9.30 9.13
CA LEU A 90 -6.43 -10.41 9.16
C LEU A 90 -6.79 -11.30 10.36
N SER A 91 -6.97 -12.60 10.10
CA SER A 91 -7.26 -13.63 11.11
C SER A 91 -5.99 -14.17 11.75
#